data_AF-A0A1H9YC34-F1
#
_entry.id   AF-A0A1H9YC34-F1
#
_cell.length_a   1.000
_cell.length_b   1.000
_cell.length_c   1.000
_cell.angle_alpha   90.00
_cell.angle_beta   90.00
_cell.angle_gamma   90.00
#
_symmetry.space_group_name_H-M   'P 1'
#
loop_
_entity.id
_entity.type
_entity.pdbx_description
1 polymer ?
#
loop_
_entity_poly.entity_id
_entity_poly.type
_entity_poly.pdbx_seq_one_letter_code
_entity_poly.pdbx_strand_id
1 'polypeptide(L)' 'MAPIAQHQIPVWAFAAGRDRAIDIRYFYPGLATLESLGHKDVRFTVHEDMGHDAWTRVYQSEDFYSWLLTHKLAQ' A
#
# COMPACT_ATOMS: atom_id res chain seq x y z
N MET A 1 -7.36 8.66 -7.38
CA MET A 1 -8.08 7.60 -6.65
C MET A 1 -9.30 7.06 -7.40
N ALA A 2 -10.13 7.89 -8.04
CA ALA A 2 -11.31 7.41 -8.75
C ALA A 2 -11.05 6.30 -9.80
N PRO A 3 -10.05 6.37 -10.70
CA PRO A 3 -9.78 5.28 -11.63
C PRO A 3 -9.33 3.97 -10.94
N ILE A 4 -8.53 4.08 -9.86
CA ILE A 4 -8.08 2.92 -9.08
C ILE A 4 -9.28 2.20 -8.46
N ALA A 5 -10.18 2.95 -7.81
CA ALA A 5 -11.41 2.41 -7.23
C ALA A 5 -12.39 1.89 -8.28
N GLN A 6 -12.58 2.61 -9.39
CA GLN A 6 -13.47 2.20 -10.47
C GLN A 6 -13.05 0.86 -11.10
N HIS A 7 -11.74 0.69 -11.32
CA HIS A 7 -11.18 -0.53 -11.91
C HIS A 7 -10.79 -1.58 -10.88
N GLN A 8 -11.04 -1.33 -9.58
CA GLN A 8 -10.69 -2.21 -8.46
C GLN A 8 -9.24 -2.71 -8.54
N ILE A 9 -8.31 -1.82 -8.88
CA ILE A 9 -6.88 -2.15 -9.02
C ILE A 9 -6.33 -2.42 -7.61
N PRO A 10 -5.93 -3.65 -7.26
CA PRO A 10 -5.52 -3.97 -5.89
C PRO A 10 -4.33 -3.12 -5.44
N VAL A 11 -4.41 -2.58 -4.22
CA VAL A 11 -3.38 -1.69 -3.66
C VAL A 11 -2.84 -2.27 -2.36
N TRP A 12 -1.52 -2.42 -2.28
CA TRP A 12 -0.82 -2.66 -1.01
C TRP A 12 0.19 -1.53 -0.76
N ALA A 13 -0.16 -0.63 0.15
CA ALA A 13 0.69 0.48 0.56
C ALA A 13 1.54 0.09 1.77
N PHE A 14 2.76 0.64 1.82
CA PHE A 14 3.71 0.42 2.91
C PHE A 14 4.24 1.76 3.44
N ALA A 15 4.41 1.86 4.75
CA ALA A 15 5.01 3.02 5.40
C ALA A 15 5.99 2.60 6.52
N ALA A 16 6.93 3.47 6.82
CA ALA A 16 7.84 3.37 7.95
C ALA A 16 7.30 4.18 9.14
N GLY A 17 7.18 3.57 10.32
CA GLY A 17 6.61 4.24 11.49
C GLY A 17 7.52 5.28 12.15
N ARG A 18 8.85 5.17 11.95
CA ARG A 18 9.86 6.13 12.46
C ARG A 18 10.46 6.97 11.35
N ASP A 19 9.79 7.05 10.20
CA ASP A 19 10.22 7.91 9.11
C ASP A 19 10.19 9.37 9.54
N ARG A 20 11.33 10.07 9.38
CA ARG A 20 11.48 11.50 9.67
C ARG A 20 11.42 12.36 8.41
N ALA A 21 11.47 11.74 7.24
CA ALA A 21 11.34 12.40 5.94
C ALA A 21 9.87 12.49 5.53
N ILE A 22 9.10 11.40 5.66
CA ILE A 22 7.68 11.34 5.31
C ILE A 22 6.84 10.93 6.52
N ASP A 23 5.94 11.82 6.94
CA ASP A 23 5.02 11.51 8.03
C ASP A 23 3.94 10.52 7.56
N ILE A 24 3.71 9.48 8.36
CA ILE A 24 2.72 8.43 8.08
C ILE A 24 1.31 8.99 7.84
N ARG A 25 0.97 10.15 8.40
CA ARG A 25 -0.34 10.79 8.21
C ARG A 25 -0.66 11.12 6.75
N TYR A 26 0.36 11.25 5.89
CA TYR A 26 0.15 11.52 4.47
C TYR A 26 -0.44 10.33 3.70
N PHE A 27 -0.38 9.12 4.24
CA PHE A 27 -0.98 7.94 3.60
C PHE A 27 -2.49 7.85 3.82
N TYR A 28 -3.00 8.30 4.98
CA TYR A 28 -4.39 8.09 5.38
C TYR A 28 -5.43 8.73 4.44
N PRO A 29 -5.28 9.97 3.94
CA PRO A 29 -6.28 10.58 3.06
C PRO A 29 -6.51 9.77 1.78
N GLY A 30 -5.45 9.21 1.19
CA GLY A 30 -5.53 8.39 -0.01
C GLY A 30 -6.27 7.07 0.23
N LEU A 31 -5.91 6.39 1.33
CA LEU A 31 -6.55 5.13 1.74
C LEU A 31 -8.04 5.34 2.06
N ALA A 32 -8.36 6.37 2.85
CA ALA A 32 -9.74 6.75 3.17
C ALA A 32 -10.54 7.11 1.92
N THR A 33 -9.92 7.78 0.94
CA THR A 33 -10.57 8.09 -0.34
C THR A 33 -10.91 6.79 -1.10
N LEU A 34 -9.98 5.83 -1.18
CA LEU A 34 -10.24 4.54 -1.84
C LEU A 34 -11.36 3.76 -1.15
N GLU A 35 -11.36 3.73 0.18
CA GLU A 35 -12.42 3.12 0.98
C GLU A 35 -13.78 3.78 0.73
N SER A 36 -13.84 5.11 0.77
CA SER A 36 -15.08 5.88 0.50
C SER A 36 -15.64 5.67 -0.91
N LEU A 37 -14.78 5.31 -1.86
CA LEU A 37 -15.14 5.00 -3.24
C LEU A 37 -15.50 3.52 -3.44
N GLY A 38 -15.56 2.73 -2.37
CA GLY A 38 -15.95 1.32 -2.39
C GLY A 38 -14.86 0.38 -2.91
N HIS A 39 -13.58 0.76 -2.80
CA HIS A 39 -12.47 -0.14 -3.14
C HIS A 39 -12.39 -1.29 -2.14
N LYS A 40 -12.37 -2.54 -2.64
CA LYS A 40 -12.43 -3.73 -1.76
C LYS A 40 -11.06 -4.31 -1.38
N ASP A 41 -10.05 -4.14 -2.22
CA ASP A 41 -8.70 -4.70 -1.99
C ASP A 41 -7.66 -3.59 -1.80
N VAL A 42 -7.70 -2.98 -0.62
CA VAL A 42 -6.70 -2.01 -0.15
C VAL A 42 -6.05 -2.57 1.11
N ARG A 43 -4.74 -2.67 1.11
CA ARG A 43 -3.92 -3.10 2.24
C ARG A 43 -2.96 -1.99 2.63
N PHE A 44 -2.75 -1.81 3.93
CA PHE A 44 -1.75 -0.88 4.45
C PHE A 44 -0.94 -1.56 5.54
N THR A 45 0.38 -1.61 5.35
CA THR A 45 1.31 -2.17 6.33
C THR A 45 2.26 -1.10 6.82
N VAL A 46 2.39 -1.00 8.14
CA VAL A 46 3.31 -0.08 8.79
C VAL A 46 4.44 -0.89 9.41
N HIS A 47 5.66 -0.63 8.98
CA HIS A 47 6.86 -1.13 9.65
C HIS A 47 7.23 -0.16 10.77
N GLU A 48 6.61 -0.33 11.94
CA GLU A 48 6.70 0.59 13.08
C GLU A 48 8.13 0.80 13.61
N ASP A 49 9.01 -0.16 13.40
CA ASP A 49 10.41 -0.13 13.84
C ASP A 49 11.35 0.55 12.84
N MET A 50 10.92 0.77 11.61
CA MET A 50 11.78 1.25 10.52
C MET A 50 11.76 2.78 10.37
N GLY A 51 12.91 3.33 10.00
CA GLY A 51 13.05 4.68 9.45
C GLY A 51 12.75 4.69 7.95
N HIS A 52 13.17 5.74 7.24
CA HIS A 52 12.78 6.01 5.85
C HIS A 52 12.88 4.78 4.91
N ASP A 53 13.94 3.99 5.01
CA ASP A 53 14.21 2.80 4.17
C ASP A 53 13.37 1.56 4.53
N ALA A 54 12.03 1.68 4.58
CA ALA A 54 11.15 0.52 4.75
C ALA A 54 11.09 -0.37 3.51
N TRP A 55 11.31 0.18 2.31
CA TRP A 55 11.18 -0.56 1.07
C TRP A 55 12.21 -1.67 0.92
N THR A 56 13.41 -1.55 1.50
CA THR A 56 14.39 -2.64 1.49
C THR A 56 13.81 -3.91 2.13
N ARG A 57 13.10 -3.78 3.26
CA ARG A 57 12.43 -4.92 3.89
C ARG A 57 11.28 -5.45 3.04
N VAL A 58 10.48 -4.56 2.45
CA VAL A 58 9.33 -4.95 1.59
C VAL A 58 9.81 -5.76 0.38
N TYR A 59 10.82 -5.28 -0.33
CA TYR A 59 11.38 -5.96 -1.51
C TYR A 59 12.25 -7.17 -1.16
N GLN A 60 12.62 -7.38 0.10
CA GLN A 60 13.24 -8.63 0.56
C GLN A 60 12.19 -9.70 0.95
N SER A 61 10.91 -9.34 1.06
CA SER A 61 9.85 -10.23 1.51
C SER A 61 9.27 -11.08 0.38
N GLU A 62 9.18 -12.39 0.61
CA GLU A 62 8.45 -13.32 -0.29
C GLU A 62 6.95 -13.03 -0.34
N ASP A 63 6.36 -12.51 0.74
CA ASP A 63 4.93 -12.21 0.83
C ASP A 63 4.52 -11.14 -0.18
N PHE A 64 5.38 -10.14 -0.38
CA PHE A 64 5.13 -9.06 -1.33
C PHE A 64 5.03 -9.61 -2.76
N TYR A 65 6.00 -10.43 -3.17
CA TYR A 65 6.00 -11.03 -4.49
C TYR A 65 4.89 -12.07 -4.66
N SER A 66 4.62 -12.87 -3.63
CA SER A 66 3.53 -13.85 -3.64
C SER A 66 2.19 -13.15 -3.84
N TRP A 67 1.94 -12.03 -3.15
CA TRP A 67 0.75 -11.21 -3.38
C TRP A 67 0.77 -10.57 -4.78
N LEU A 68 1.87 -10.01 -5.23
CA LEU A 68 1.93 -9.38 -6.56
C LEU A 68 1.55 -10.37 -7.67
N LEU A 69 2.06 -11.61 -7.59
CA LEU A 69 1.85 -12.67 -8.57
C LEU A 69 0.46 -13.31 -8.53
N THR A 70 -0.36 -13.05 -7.51
CA THR A 70 -1.78 -13.46 -7.53
C THR A 70 -2.62 -12.60 -8.46
N HIS A 71 -2.11 -11.45 -8.90
CA HIS A 71 -2.83 -10.51 -9.75
C HIS A 71 -2.43 -10.65 -11.21
N LYS A 72 -3.39 -10.35 -12.09
CA LYS A 72 -3.22 -10.34 -13.54
C LYS A 72 -3.95 -9.13 -14.11
N LEU A 73 -3.48 -8.61 -15.24
CA LEU A 73 -4.25 -7.63 -15.99
C LEU A 73 -5.59 -8.27 -16.39
N ALA A 74 -6.69 -7.54 -16.22
CA ALA A 74 -7.98 -7.98 -16.73
C ALA A 74 -7.83 -8.21 -18.25
N GLN A 75 -8.27 -9.39 -18.72
CA GLN A 75 -8.38 -9.68 -20.16
C GLN A 75 -9.51 -8.86 -20.78
#